data_AF-A0A3L6N8E6-F1
#
_entry.id   AF-A0A3L6N8E6-F1
#
_cell.length_a   1.000
_cell.length_b   1.000
_cell.length_c   1.000
_cell.angle_alpha   90.00
_cell.angle_beta   90.00
_cell.angle_gamma   90.00
#
_symmetry.space_group_name_H-M   'P 1'
#
loop_
_entity.id
_entity.type
_entity.pdbx_description
1 polymer ?
#
loop_
_entity_poly.entity_id
_entity_poly.type
_entity_poly.pdbx_seq_one_letter_code
_entity_poly.pdbx_strand_id
1 'polypeptide(L)'
;MDPSFMEKQWDELPDPKRIWIGQPGSREEGLGRLVLLTPERVASAAQTQIKTGIRVNLGWDLNKLEFACFNRQPCELKMVPLLDGVAFDDIYIMNPQ
;
A
#
# COMPACT_ATOMS: atom_id res chain seq x y z
N MET A 1 12.12 15.31 -16.34
CA MET A 1 13.28 15.10 -15.44
C MET A 1 13.53 13.60 -15.44
N ASP A 2 14.79 13.16 -15.56
CA ASP A 2 15.15 11.74 -15.57
C ASP A 2 14.79 11.06 -14.23
N PRO A 3 13.99 9.97 -14.22
CA PRO A 3 13.65 9.20 -13.02
C PRO A 3 14.83 8.76 -12.17
N SER A 4 16.01 8.59 -12.78
CA SER A 4 17.24 8.21 -12.08
C SER A 4 17.62 9.18 -10.95
N PHE A 5 17.17 10.44 -11.03
CA PHE A 5 17.35 11.43 -9.98
C PHE A 5 16.77 11.00 -8.62
N MET A 6 15.66 10.25 -8.63
CA MET A 6 15.03 9.76 -7.40
C MET A 6 15.79 8.60 -6.74
N GLU A 7 16.82 8.06 -7.39
CA GLU A 7 17.65 6.95 -6.88
C GLU A 7 18.89 7.41 -6.13
N LYS A 8 19.19 8.70 -6.19
CA LYS A 8 20.30 9.31 -5.47
C LYS A 8 20.16 9.14 -3.95
N GLN A 9 21.30 9.03 -3.29
CA GLN A 9 21.33 9.03 -1.84
C GLN A 9 20.89 10.39 -1.28
N TRP A 10 20.44 10.40 -0.02
CA TRP A 10 19.89 11.60 0.63
C TRP A 10 20.81 12.82 0.51
N ASP A 11 22.11 12.63 0.76
CA ASP A 11 23.12 13.69 0.77
C ASP A 11 23.48 14.21 -0.64
N GLU A 12 23.09 13.48 -1.69
CA GLU A 12 23.37 13.82 -3.09
C GLU A 12 22.21 14.60 -3.75
N LEU A 13 21.12 14.80 -3.01
CA LEU A 13 19.94 15.50 -3.51
C LEU A 13 20.14 17.02 -3.42
N PRO A 14 19.90 17.77 -4.51
CA PRO A 14 19.90 19.24 -4.50
C PRO A 14 18.92 19.84 -3.48
N ASP A 15 17.76 19.20 -3.30
CA ASP A 15 16.80 19.50 -2.25
C ASP A 15 16.21 18.17 -1.72
N PRO A 16 16.69 17.67 -0.58
CA PRO A 16 16.23 16.41 -0.01
C PRO A 16 14.74 16.41 0.36
N LYS A 17 14.13 17.59 0.53
CA LYS A 17 12.71 17.75 0.87
C LYS A 17 11.80 17.82 -0.35
N ARG A 18 12.37 17.95 -1.56
CA ARG A 18 11.62 18.07 -2.82
C ARG A 18 12.23 17.20 -3.90
N ILE A 19 11.86 15.93 -3.87
CA ILE A 19 12.44 14.86 -4.69
C ILE A 19 11.50 14.32 -5.77
N TRP A 20 10.27 14.82 -5.84
CA TRP A 20 9.29 14.37 -6.83
C TRP A 20 9.53 15.02 -8.20
N ILE A 21 9.32 14.23 -9.24
CA ILE A 21 9.42 14.66 -10.63
C ILE A 21 8.04 15.14 -11.03
N GLY A 22 7.95 16.35 -11.59
CA GLY A 22 6.68 16.91 -12.03
C GLY A 22 6.59 18.38 -11.68
N GLN A 23 5.66 19.06 -12.32
CA GLN A 23 5.29 20.43 -11.94
C GLN A 23 4.27 20.36 -10.79
N PRO A 24 4.19 21.39 -9.93
CA PRO A 24 3.12 21.48 -8.94
C PRO A 24 1.73 21.27 -9.56
N GLY A 25 0.94 20.37 -8.97
CA GLY A 25 -0.38 19.96 -9.42
C GLY A 25 -0.40 18.96 -10.59
N SER A 26 0.77 18.46 -11.04
CA SER A 26 0.82 17.50 -12.14
C SER A 26 0.62 16.06 -11.66
N ARG A 27 0.23 15.19 -12.59
CA ARG A 27 0.09 13.75 -12.32
C ARG A 27 1.41 13.14 -11.85
N GLU A 28 2.52 13.57 -12.44
CA GLU A 28 3.86 13.09 -12.14
C GLU A 28 4.25 13.45 -10.70
N GLU A 29 3.94 14.68 -10.24
CA GLU A 29 4.10 15.05 -8.83
C GLU A 29 3.25 14.16 -7.93
N GLY A 30 1.98 13.93 -8.30
CA GLY A 30 1.05 13.09 -7.54
C GLY A 30 1.47 11.62 -7.43
N LEU A 31 2.26 11.10 -8.39
CA LEU A 31 2.82 9.75 -8.32
C LEU A 31 3.99 9.65 -7.33
N GLY A 32 4.71 10.74 -7.09
CA GLY A 32 5.88 10.75 -6.21
C GLY A 32 6.90 9.67 -6.60
N ARG A 33 7.32 8.84 -5.64
CA ARG A 33 8.29 7.75 -5.87
C ARG A 33 7.70 6.50 -6.56
N LEU A 34 6.38 6.43 -6.78
CA LEU A 34 5.79 5.30 -7.52
C LEU A 34 6.33 5.18 -8.95
N VAL A 35 6.81 6.29 -9.53
CA VAL A 35 7.44 6.31 -10.86
C VAL A 35 8.68 5.42 -10.96
N LEU A 36 9.30 5.05 -9.82
CA LEU A 36 10.42 4.12 -9.79
C LEU A 36 10.01 2.68 -10.14
N LEU A 37 8.71 2.35 -10.11
CA LEU A 37 8.18 1.04 -10.49
C LEU A 37 7.93 0.96 -12.00
N THR A 38 9.01 0.96 -12.79
CA THR A 38 8.92 0.82 -14.25
C THR A 38 8.55 -0.62 -14.67
N PRO A 39 7.98 -0.83 -15.87
CA PRO A 39 7.71 -2.17 -16.39
C PRO A 39 8.93 -3.09 -16.36
N GLU A 40 10.11 -2.58 -16.69
CA GLU A 40 11.38 -3.32 -16.70
C GLU A 40 11.78 -3.76 -15.29
N ARG A 41 11.61 -2.89 -14.29
CA ARG A 41 11.90 -3.23 -12.88
C ARG A 41 10.96 -4.29 -12.34
N VAL A 42 9.67 -4.15 -12.64
CA VAL A 42 8.65 -5.14 -12.23
C VAL A 42 8.94 -6.49 -12.88
N ALA A 43 9.24 -6.52 -14.18
CA ALA A 43 9.59 -7.73 -14.90
C ALA A 43 10.88 -8.38 -14.35
N SER A 44 11.92 -7.58 -14.09
CA SER A 44 13.18 -8.05 -13.50
C SER A 44 12.99 -8.63 -12.10
N ALA A 45 12.22 -7.97 -11.23
CA ALA A 45 11.88 -8.48 -9.90
C ALA A 45 11.13 -9.81 -9.99
N ALA A 46 10.11 -9.91 -10.86
CA ALA A 46 9.38 -11.15 -11.06
C ALA A 46 10.30 -12.28 -11.55
N GLN A 47 11.11 -12.03 -12.58
CA GLN A 47 12.02 -13.01 -13.17
C GLN A 47 13.11 -13.47 -12.18
N THR A 48 13.66 -12.57 -11.38
CA THR A 48 14.78 -12.86 -10.47
C THR A 48 14.35 -13.40 -9.11
N GLN A 49 13.18 -13.03 -8.60
CA GLN A 49 12.76 -13.39 -7.24
C GLN A 49 11.75 -14.56 -7.20
N ILE A 50 10.88 -14.71 -8.20
CA ILE A 50 9.87 -15.77 -8.21
C ILE A 50 10.51 -17.06 -8.77
N LYS A 51 11.03 -17.90 -7.86
CA LYS A 51 11.69 -19.17 -8.23
C LYS A 51 10.87 -20.43 -7.94
N THR A 52 10.05 -20.40 -6.89
CA THR A 52 9.39 -21.60 -6.34
C THR A 52 7.87 -21.53 -6.38
N GLY A 53 7.29 -20.35 -6.59
CA GLY A 53 5.84 -20.13 -6.52
C GLY A 53 5.26 -20.14 -5.10
N ILE A 54 6.10 -20.27 -4.06
CA ILE A 54 5.66 -20.15 -2.66
C ILE A 54 5.19 -18.71 -2.42
N ARG A 55 4.05 -18.57 -1.75
CA ARG A 55 3.45 -17.28 -1.39
C ARG A 55 3.28 -17.21 0.12
N VAL A 56 3.58 -16.05 0.69
CA VAL A 56 3.38 -15.74 2.11
C VAL A 56 2.43 -14.55 2.19
N ASN A 57 1.37 -14.67 3.00
CA ASN A 57 0.47 -13.56 3.26
C ASN A 57 1.12 -12.60 4.27
N LEU A 58 1.22 -11.32 3.92
CA LEU A 58 1.74 -10.25 4.80
C LEU A 58 0.62 -9.39 5.40
N GLY A 59 -0.63 -9.61 4.98
CA GLY A 59 -1.80 -8.97 5.56
C GLY A 59 -2.08 -9.50 6.96
N TRP A 60 -2.51 -8.61 7.84
CA TRP A 60 -3.04 -8.98 9.15
C TRP A 60 -4.42 -9.62 8.98
N ASP A 61 -4.79 -10.50 9.92
CA ASP A 61 -6.18 -10.94 10.04
C ASP A 61 -7.07 -9.72 10.28
N LEU A 62 -8.20 -9.63 9.57
CA LEU A 62 -9.13 -8.51 9.70
C LEU A 62 -9.68 -8.38 11.12
N ASN A 63 -9.75 -9.48 11.87
CA ASN A 63 -10.16 -9.48 13.28
C ASN A 63 -9.05 -8.96 14.23
N LYS A 64 -7.80 -8.86 13.75
CA LYS A 64 -6.66 -8.37 14.54
C LYS A 64 -6.44 -6.87 14.46
N LEU A 65 -7.31 -6.16 13.76
CA LEU A 65 -7.34 -4.69 13.68
C LEU A 65 -8.13 -4.04 14.83
N GLU A 66 -8.50 -4.82 15.85
CA GLU A 66 -9.13 -4.39 17.10
C GLU A 66 -8.29 -3.37 17.88
N PHE A 67 -6.95 -3.40 17.71
CA PHE A 67 -6.04 -2.37 18.24
C PHE A 67 -5.62 -1.39 17.14
N ALA A 68 -6.45 -0.39 16.90
CA ALA A 68 -6.13 0.67 15.96
C ALA A 68 -4.93 1.51 16.45
N CYS A 69 -3.93 1.69 15.58
CA CYS A 69 -2.82 2.60 15.83
C CYS A 69 -3.30 4.05 15.86
N PHE A 70 -2.58 4.91 16.58
CA PHE A 70 -2.79 6.37 16.60
C PHE A 70 -4.20 6.82 17.01
N ASN A 71 -4.87 6.09 17.90
CA ASN A 71 -6.22 6.41 18.39
C ASN A 71 -7.26 6.52 17.25
N ARG A 72 -7.02 5.80 16.13
CA ARG A 72 -8.01 5.66 15.05
C ARG A 72 -9.16 4.77 15.51
N GLN A 73 -10.28 4.85 14.79
CA GLN A 73 -11.38 3.91 14.97
C GLN A 73 -10.91 2.50 14.60
N PRO A 74 -11.09 1.50 15.48
CA PRO A 74 -10.83 0.09 15.18
C PRO A 74 -11.66 -0.40 13.99
N CYS A 75 -11.14 -1.42 13.30
CA CYS A 75 -11.97 -2.19 12.39
C CYS A 75 -12.89 -3.08 13.21
N GLU A 76 -14.17 -3.13 12.86
CA GLU A 76 -15.15 -4.00 13.50
C GLU A 76 -15.77 -4.94 12.46
N LEU A 77 -15.84 -6.22 12.81
CA LEU A 77 -16.66 -7.21 12.11
C LEU A 77 -17.83 -7.59 13.01
N LYS A 78 -19.04 -7.41 12.52
CA LYS A 78 -20.26 -7.84 13.18
C LYS A 78 -20.98 -8.86 12.30
N MET A 79 -21.09 -10.09 12.81
CA MET A 79 -21.91 -11.14 12.22
C MET A 79 -23.34 -11.03 12.75
N VAL A 80 -24.30 -10.81 11.86
CA VAL A 80 -25.72 -10.63 12.20
C VAL A 80 -26.49 -11.87 11.79
N PRO A 81 -27.05 -12.64 12.74
CA PRO A 81 -27.85 -13.81 12.40
C PRO A 81 -29.15 -13.39 11.70
N LEU A 82 -29.50 -14.15 10.68
CA LEU A 82 -30.74 -14.09 9.93
C LEU A 82 -31.48 -15.41 10.09
N LEU A 83 -32.80 -15.40 9.87
CA LEU A 83 -33.63 -16.61 9.82
C LEU A 83 -33.38 -17.52 11.05
N ASP A 84 -33.43 -16.95 12.26
CA ASP A 84 -33.15 -17.66 13.51
C ASP A 84 -31.79 -18.40 13.55
N GLY A 85 -30.78 -17.85 12.87
CA GLY A 85 -29.42 -18.37 12.85
C GLY A 85 -29.12 -19.37 11.74
N VAL A 86 -30.03 -19.53 10.76
CA VAL A 86 -29.79 -20.35 9.55
C VAL A 86 -28.84 -19.64 8.57
N ALA A 87 -28.80 -18.32 8.60
CA ALA A 87 -27.91 -17.50 7.77
C ALA A 87 -27.29 -16.36 8.58
N PHE A 88 -26.25 -15.73 8.04
CA PHE A 88 -25.57 -14.59 8.68
C PHE A 88 -25.24 -13.53 7.62
N ASP A 89 -25.46 -12.26 7.96
CA ASP A 89 -24.89 -11.13 7.25
C ASP A 89 -23.61 -10.66 7.96
N ASP A 90 -22.58 -10.33 7.20
CA ASP A 90 -21.35 -9.74 7.73
C ASP A 90 -21.35 -8.23 7.50
N ILE A 91 -21.25 -7.48 8.59
CA ILE A 91 -21.08 -6.01 8.56
C ILE A 91 -19.64 -5.68 8.95
N TYR A 92 -18.92 -5.06 8.02
CA TYR A 92 -17.60 -4.51 8.27
C TYR A 92 -17.71 -2.99 8.47
N ILE A 93 -17.18 -2.51 9.58
CA ILE A 93 -17.01 -1.08 9.86
C ILE A 93 -15.52 -0.80 9.89
N MET A 94 -15.04 -0.02 8.92
CA MET A 94 -13.62 0.28 8.77
C MET A 94 -13.42 1.77 8.52
N ASN A 95 -12.36 2.34 9.11
CA ASN A 95 -11.86 3.65 8.73
C ASN A 95 -10.86 3.49 7.56
N PRO A 96 -11.14 4.01 6.36
CA PRO A 96 -10.28 3.82 5.19
C PRO A 96 -9.07 4.76 5.14
N GLN A 97 -8.89 5.66 6.11
CA GLN A 97 -7.75 6.59 6.22
C GLN A 97 -6.53 5.99 6.93
#